data_AF-A0A7C7A5N6-F1
#
_entry.id   AF-A0A7C7A5N6-F1
#
_cell.length_a   1.000
_cell.length_b   1.000
_cell.length_c   1.000
_cell.angle_alpha   90.00
_cell.angle_beta   90.00
_cell.angle_gamma   90.00
#
_symmetry.space_group_name_H-M   'P 1'
#
loop_
_entity.id
_entity.type
_entity.pdbx_description
1 polymer ?
#
loop_
_entity_poly.entity_id
_entity_poly.type
_entity_poly.pdbx_seq_one_letter_code
_entity_poly.pdbx_strand_id
1 'polypeptide(L)'
;MVKIINTPLTDEVINELKVGDRVLLNGIIYTGRDAAHKRLVEMIKNNEELPFELKGQAIYYVGPCPAKPGQVIGSAGPTTSGRMDAYSDILLDNGLKGMIGKGERSKNIIDSIIKNNAIYFAAIGGAGALLAEAIKEAEV
;
A
#
# COMPACT_ATOMS: atom_id res chain seq x y z
N MET A 1 -17.46 12.17 7.44
CA MET A 1 -16.40 12.53 8.41
C MET A 1 -15.11 11.87 7.95
N VAL A 2 -13.94 12.50 8.15
CA VAL A 2 -12.64 11.91 7.77
C VAL A 2 -12.07 11.17 8.99
N LYS A 3 -11.67 9.91 8.82
CA LYS A 3 -11.06 9.09 9.88
C LYS A 3 -9.53 9.14 9.78
N ILE A 4 -8.83 9.23 10.90
CA ILE A 4 -7.37 9.13 10.95
C ILE A 4 -7.02 7.71 11.37
N ILE A 5 -6.15 7.05 10.61
CA ILE A 5 -5.75 5.66 10.83
C ILE A 5 -4.23 5.62 10.96
N ASN A 6 -3.74 4.99 12.02
CA ASN A 6 -2.31 4.77 12.20
C ASN A 6 -1.87 3.44 11.62
N THR A 7 -0.64 3.38 11.09
CA THR A 7 0.04 2.13 10.74
C THR A 7 1.01 1.70 11.85
N PRO A 8 1.28 0.39 12.03
CA PRO A 8 0.70 -0.75 11.33
C PRO A 8 -0.81 -0.92 11.58
N LEU A 9 -1.51 -1.45 10.58
CA LEU A 9 -2.96 -1.69 10.61
C LEU A 9 -3.29 -2.91 11.46
N THR A 10 -4.43 -2.84 12.15
CA THR A 10 -4.96 -3.94 12.95
C THR A 10 -6.34 -4.38 12.46
N ASP A 11 -6.78 -5.56 12.89
CA ASP A 11 -8.12 -6.07 12.57
C ASP A 11 -9.22 -5.16 13.14
N GLU A 12 -9.02 -4.61 14.33
CA GLU A 12 -9.97 -3.70 14.96
C GLU A 12 -10.20 -2.45 14.09
N VAL A 13 -9.12 -1.83 13.61
CA VAL A 13 -9.21 -0.66 12.74
C VAL A 13 -9.91 -1.00 11.42
N ILE A 14 -9.62 -2.16 10.82
CA ILE A 14 -10.25 -2.55 9.55
C ILE A 14 -11.75 -2.83 9.73
N ASN A 15 -12.14 -3.46 10.82
CA ASN A 15 -13.54 -3.79 11.12
C ASN A 15 -14.41 -2.55 11.37
N GLU A 16 -13.81 -1.40 11.71
CA GLU A 16 -14.51 -0.12 11.87
C GLU A 16 -14.73 0.62 10.55
N LEU A 17 -14.10 0.19 9.46
CA LEU A 17 -14.12 0.87 8.17
C LEU A 17 -15.21 0.32 7.25
N LYS A 18 -15.83 1.22 6.50
CA LYS A 18 -16.80 0.90 5.47
C LYS A 18 -16.34 1.43 4.12
N VAL A 19 -16.75 0.75 3.06
CA VAL A 19 -16.53 1.23 1.68
C VAL A 19 -17.07 2.66 1.56
N GLY A 20 -16.25 3.55 1.00
CA GLY A 20 -16.57 4.97 0.86
C GLY A 20 -16.13 5.86 2.02
N ASP A 21 -15.63 5.29 3.12
CA ASP A 21 -15.02 6.09 4.19
C ASP A 21 -13.80 6.85 3.66
N ARG A 22 -13.71 8.13 4.03
CA ARG A 22 -12.54 8.96 3.76
C ARG A 22 -11.56 8.82 4.90
N VAL A 23 -10.32 8.45 4.58
CA VAL A 23 -9.27 8.18 5.57
C VAL A 23 -8.04 9.04 5.34
N LEU A 24 -7.33 9.35 6.42
CA LEU A 24 -5.97 9.86 6.43
C LEU A 24 -5.09 8.82 7.11
N LEU A 25 -4.10 8.30 6.39
CA LEU A 25 -3.13 7.36 6.94
C LEU A 25 -1.99 8.14 7.59
N ASN A 26 -1.56 7.71 8.77
CA ASN A 26 -0.47 8.30 9.53
C ASN A 26 0.50 7.22 10.04
N GLY A 27 1.80 7.40 9.84
CA GLY A 27 2.82 6.43 10.23
C GLY A 27 3.67 5.96 9.05
N ILE A 28 4.34 4.82 9.24
CA ILE A 28 5.25 4.23 8.23
C ILE A 28 4.41 3.51 7.17
N ILE A 29 4.72 3.78 5.90
CA ILE A 29 4.09 3.13 4.75
C ILE A 29 5.21 2.71 3.80
N TYR A 30 5.23 1.42 3.46
CA TYR A 30 6.20 0.89 2.51
C TYR A 30 5.77 1.26 1.10
N THR A 31 6.72 1.55 0.21
CA THR A 31 6.42 1.80 -1.20
C THR A 31 6.89 0.64 -2.06
N GLY A 32 6.10 0.29 -3.08
CA GLY A 32 6.44 -0.83 -3.93
C GLY A 32 5.46 -0.99 -5.08
N ARG A 33 5.98 -1.35 -6.24
CA ARG A 33 5.20 -1.58 -7.46
C ARG A 33 5.64 -2.90 -8.10
N ASP A 34 5.60 -3.00 -9.43
CA ASP A 34 5.70 -4.26 -10.18
C ASP A 34 6.95 -5.10 -9.80
N ALA A 35 8.15 -4.51 -9.86
CA ALA A 35 9.40 -5.23 -9.57
C ALA A 35 9.56 -5.61 -8.09
N ALA A 36 9.17 -4.71 -7.18
CA ALA A 36 9.21 -4.97 -5.74
C ALA A 36 8.28 -6.12 -5.35
N HIS A 37 7.04 -6.12 -5.88
CA HIS A 37 6.07 -7.19 -5.61
C HIS A 37 6.54 -8.53 -6.15
N LYS A 38 7.07 -8.55 -7.38
CA LYS A 38 7.64 -9.77 -7.97
C LYS A 38 8.74 -10.33 -7.08
N ARG A 39 9.70 -9.49 -6.64
CA ARG A 39 10.81 -9.91 -5.77
C ARG A 39 10.32 -10.44 -4.43
N LEU A 40 9.41 -9.74 -3.75
CA LEU A 40 8.84 -10.22 -2.48
C LEU A 40 8.16 -11.57 -2.62
N VAL A 41 7.38 -11.78 -3.69
CA VAL A 41 6.73 -13.06 -3.97
C VAL A 41 7.74 -14.17 -4.27
N GLU A 42 8.80 -13.90 -5.03
CA GLU A 42 9.87 -14.86 -5.29
C GLU A 42 10.58 -15.27 -3.99
N MET A 43 10.90 -14.30 -3.13
CA MET A 43 11.50 -14.56 -1.82
C MET A 43 10.60 -15.44 -0.94
N ILE A 44 9.29 -15.15 -0.87
CA ILE A 44 8.32 -15.98 -0.13
C ILE A 44 8.30 -17.42 -0.68
N LYS A 45 8.24 -17.58 -2.01
CA LYS A 45 8.20 -18.91 -2.65
C LYS A 45 9.47 -19.72 -2.40
N ASN A 46 10.60 -19.05 -2.24
CA ASN A 46 11.89 -19.66 -1.96
C ASN A 46 12.16 -19.84 -0.45
N ASN A 47 11.24 -19.44 0.43
CA ASN A 47 11.44 -19.37 1.88
C ASN A 47 12.65 -18.51 2.30
N GLU A 48 12.88 -17.40 1.58
CA GLU A 48 13.91 -16.41 1.90
C GLU A 48 13.39 -15.37 2.90
N GLU A 49 14.30 -14.80 3.69
CA GLU A 49 13.98 -13.74 4.65
C GLU A 49 13.58 -12.45 3.94
N LEU A 50 12.39 -11.91 4.27
CA LEU A 50 11.90 -10.67 3.70
C LEU A 50 12.64 -9.44 4.26
N PRO A 51 12.78 -8.35 3.48
CA PRO A 51 13.44 -7.13 3.95
C PRO A 51 12.69 -6.43 5.10
N PHE A 52 11.43 -6.77 5.34
CA PHE A 52 10.62 -6.30 6.47
C PHE A 52 9.46 -7.28 6.73
N GLU A 53 8.89 -7.22 7.94
CA GLU A 53 7.71 -8.01 8.29
C GLU A 53 6.44 -7.44 7.62
N LEU A 54 5.74 -8.24 6.81
CA LEU A 54 4.52 -7.80 6.12
C LEU A 54 3.32 -7.59 7.05
N LYS A 55 3.31 -8.24 8.21
CA LYS A 55 2.18 -8.27 9.13
C LYS A 55 1.73 -6.86 9.53
N GLY A 56 0.48 -6.54 9.23
CA GLY A 56 -0.11 -5.23 9.56
C GLY A 56 0.34 -4.09 8.64
N GLN A 57 1.29 -4.32 7.74
CA GLN A 57 1.82 -3.24 6.92
C GLN A 57 0.91 -2.87 5.76
N ALA A 58 1.07 -1.64 5.27
CA ALA A 58 0.47 -1.16 4.06
C ALA A 58 1.53 -0.88 3.00
N ILE A 59 1.27 -1.29 1.76
CA ILE A 59 2.12 -0.96 0.61
C ILE A 59 1.44 0.08 -0.26
N TYR A 60 2.12 1.21 -0.47
CA TYR A 60 1.76 2.24 -1.41
C TYR A 60 2.35 1.97 -2.80
N TYR A 61 1.46 1.81 -3.77
CA TYR A 61 1.81 1.56 -5.16
C TYR A 61 2.22 2.87 -5.84
N VAL A 62 3.46 3.28 -5.58
CA VAL A 62 4.03 4.54 -6.07
C VAL A 62 5.42 4.29 -6.66
N GLY A 63 5.75 5.05 -7.69
CA GLY A 63 7.11 5.27 -8.15
C GLY A 63 7.37 6.77 -8.04
N PRO A 64 7.92 7.27 -6.92
CA PRO A 64 8.06 8.70 -6.71
C PRO A 64 9.05 9.31 -7.71
N CYS A 65 8.81 10.56 -8.10
CA CYS A 65 9.81 11.31 -8.84
C CYS A 65 11.04 11.59 -7.96
N PRO A 66 12.22 11.83 -8.57
CA PRO A 66 13.40 12.26 -7.82
C PRO A 66 13.11 13.50 -6.97
N ALA A 67 13.66 13.52 -5.76
CA ALA A 67 13.57 14.69 -4.88
C ALA A 67 14.38 15.86 -5.49
N LYS A 68 13.81 17.07 -5.42
CA LYS A 68 14.59 18.29 -5.68
C LYS A 68 15.48 18.61 -4.47
N PRO A 69 16.56 19.38 -4.64
CA PRO A 69 17.39 19.80 -3.51
C PRO A 69 16.54 20.40 -2.38
N GLY A 70 16.73 19.90 -1.15
CA GLY A 70 15.99 20.34 0.04
C GLY A 70 14.57 19.78 0.18
N GLN A 71 14.12 18.90 -0.73
CA GLN A 71 12.84 18.20 -0.59
C GLN A 71 13.04 16.75 -0.14
N VAL A 72 12.09 16.23 0.64
CA VAL A 72 12.10 14.84 1.11
C VAL A 72 11.92 13.86 -0.05
N ILE A 73 11.00 14.16 -0.96
CA ILE A 73 10.61 13.29 -2.07
C ILE A 73 10.03 14.13 -3.20
N GLY A 74 10.12 13.64 -4.45
CA GLY A 74 9.38 14.24 -5.56
C GLY A 74 7.90 13.85 -5.55
N SER A 75 7.17 14.22 -6.60
CA SER A 75 5.76 13.83 -6.76
C SER A 75 5.55 12.33 -6.53
N ALA A 76 4.63 12.00 -5.62
CA ALA A 76 4.34 10.65 -5.17
C ALA A 76 2.87 10.31 -5.46
N GLY A 77 2.55 10.14 -6.75
CA GLY A 77 1.19 9.80 -7.18
C GLY A 77 0.96 8.28 -7.29
N PRO A 78 -0.27 7.77 -7.05
CA PRO A 78 -0.55 6.35 -7.13
C PRO A 78 -0.45 5.82 -8.56
N THR A 79 -0.05 4.56 -8.68
CA THR A 79 -0.10 3.79 -9.93
C THR A 79 -1.30 2.84 -9.94
N THR A 80 -1.59 2.29 -11.12
CA THR A 80 -2.74 1.40 -11.33
C THR A 80 -2.57 0.09 -10.55
N SER A 81 -3.48 -0.18 -9.61
CA SER A 81 -3.41 -1.30 -8.66
C SER A 81 -3.53 -2.67 -9.32
N GLY A 82 -4.33 -2.78 -10.40
CA GLY A 82 -4.53 -4.05 -11.10
C GLY A 82 -3.23 -4.69 -11.61
N ARG A 83 -2.14 -3.92 -11.80
CA ARG A 83 -0.83 -4.51 -12.17
C ARG A 83 -0.21 -5.37 -11.06
N MET A 84 -0.60 -5.14 -9.80
CA MET A 84 -0.12 -5.88 -8.64
C MET A 84 -1.04 -7.06 -8.29
N ASP A 85 -2.14 -7.28 -9.00
CA ASP A 85 -3.09 -8.38 -8.71
C ASP A 85 -2.42 -9.76 -8.84
N ALA A 86 -1.48 -9.92 -9.78
CA ALA A 86 -0.74 -11.18 -9.93
C ALA A 86 0.13 -11.56 -8.72
N TYR A 87 0.37 -10.62 -7.80
CA TYR A 87 1.24 -10.80 -6.63
C TYR A 87 0.50 -10.65 -5.31
N SER A 88 -0.60 -9.89 -5.30
CA SER A 88 -1.23 -9.43 -4.06
C SER A 88 -1.77 -10.57 -3.20
N ASP A 89 -2.34 -11.63 -3.81
CA ASP A 89 -2.89 -12.77 -3.06
C ASP A 89 -1.84 -13.43 -2.14
N ILE A 90 -0.63 -13.67 -2.66
CA ILE A 90 0.48 -14.24 -1.88
C ILE A 90 0.92 -13.29 -0.77
N LEU A 91 1.00 -11.98 -1.04
CA LEU A 91 1.40 -11.01 -0.01
C LEU A 91 0.34 -10.88 1.09
N LEU A 92 -0.94 -10.92 0.73
CA LEU A 92 -2.07 -10.90 1.67
C LEU A 92 -2.05 -12.13 2.58
N ASP A 93 -1.86 -13.31 1.98
CA ASP A 93 -1.72 -14.57 2.73
C ASP A 93 -0.50 -14.58 3.67
N ASN A 94 0.48 -13.71 3.45
CA ASN A 94 1.66 -13.52 4.30
C ASN A 94 1.57 -12.29 5.22
N GLY A 95 0.37 -11.72 5.40
CA GLY A 95 0.09 -10.72 6.44
C GLY A 95 0.06 -9.27 5.97
N LEU A 96 0.26 -9.00 4.66
CA LEU A 96 0.03 -7.66 4.11
C LEU A 96 -1.41 -7.24 4.44
N LYS A 97 -1.58 -6.06 5.03
CA LYS A 97 -2.87 -5.64 5.59
C LYS A 97 -3.50 -4.49 4.82
N GLY A 98 -2.68 -3.65 4.19
CA GLY A 98 -3.13 -2.49 3.43
C GLY A 98 -2.52 -2.42 2.04
N MET A 99 -3.30 -1.97 1.07
CA MET A 99 -2.84 -1.66 -0.28
C MET A 99 -3.33 -0.28 -0.67
N ILE A 100 -2.44 0.58 -1.17
CA ILE A 100 -2.80 1.96 -1.53
C ILE A 100 -2.47 2.17 -3.01
N GLY A 101 -3.44 2.55 -3.83
CA GLY A 101 -3.23 2.72 -5.27
C GLY A 101 -4.43 3.35 -5.96
N LYS A 102 -4.55 3.20 -7.29
CA LYS A 102 -5.71 3.69 -8.05
C LYS A 102 -6.28 2.63 -9.00
N GLY A 103 -7.55 2.82 -9.35
CA GLY A 103 -8.27 1.92 -10.24
C GLY A 103 -8.87 0.71 -9.52
N GLU A 104 -9.59 -0.08 -10.28
CA GLU A 104 -10.29 -1.27 -9.80
C GLU A 104 -9.33 -2.43 -9.54
N ARG A 105 -9.79 -3.40 -8.75
CA ARG A 105 -9.11 -4.66 -8.46
C ARG A 105 -9.92 -5.80 -9.06
N SER A 106 -9.25 -6.87 -9.48
CA SER A 106 -9.92 -8.08 -9.95
C SER A 106 -10.72 -8.77 -8.84
N LYS A 107 -11.74 -9.54 -9.24
CA LYS A 107 -12.61 -10.28 -8.30
C LYS A 107 -11.80 -11.19 -7.38
N ASN A 108 -10.81 -11.89 -7.92
CA ASN A 108 -9.93 -12.79 -7.16
C ASN A 108 -9.23 -12.06 -6.00
N ILE A 109 -8.77 -10.83 -6.24
CA ILE A 109 -8.15 -10.03 -5.20
C ILE A 109 -9.16 -9.50 -4.20
N ILE A 110 -10.35 -9.11 -4.64
CA ILE A 110 -11.42 -8.73 -3.70
C ILE A 110 -11.71 -9.88 -2.73
N ASP A 111 -11.77 -11.12 -3.23
CA ASP A 111 -12.00 -12.30 -2.40
C ASP A 111 -10.82 -12.57 -1.45
N SER A 112 -9.58 -12.36 -1.90
CA SER A 112 -8.37 -12.45 -1.07
C SER A 112 -8.31 -11.37 0.03
N ILE A 113 -8.74 -10.15 -0.28
CA ILE A 113 -8.86 -9.05 0.68
C ILE A 113 -9.83 -9.45 1.80
N ILE A 114 -10.98 -10.02 1.45
CA ILE A 114 -11.98 -10.49 2.41
C ILE A 114 -11.41 -11.63 3.26
N LYS A 115 -10.79 -12.64 2.62
CA LYS A 115 -10.17 -13.79 3.31
C LYS A 115 -9.16 -13.36 4.38
N ASN A 116 -8.35 -12.35 4.09
CA ASN A 116 -7.24 -11.91 4.95
C ASN A 116 -7.61 -10.74 5.88
N ASN A 117 -8.89 -10.33 5.92
CA ASN A 117 -9.36 -9.12 6.60
C ASN A 117 -8.45 -7.91 6.33
N ALA A 118 -8.14 -7.68 5.05
CA ALA A 118 -7.27 -6.61 4.59
C ALA A 118 -8.09 -5.45 4.00
N ILE A 119 -7.42 -4.37 3.60
CA ILE A 119 -8.09 -3.19 3.05
C ILE A 119 -7.36 -2.61 1.85
N TYR A 120 -8.15 -2.14 0.87
CA TYR A 120 -7.67 -1.38 -0.28
C TYR A 120 -8.08 0.09 -0.14
N PHE A 121 -7.10 0.97 -0.11
CA PHE A 121 -7.28 2.42 -0.11
C PHE A 121 -7.10 2.98 -1.52
N ALA A 122 -8.18 3.52 -2.08
CA ALA A 122 -8.11 4.25 -3.34
C ALA A 122 -7.52 5.65 -3.10
N ALA A 123 -6.26 5.84 -3.48
CA ALA A 123 -5.60 7.14 -3.47
C ALA A 123 -6.05 7.98 -4.67
N ILE A 124 -6.10 9.30 -4.48
CA ILE A 124 -6.54 10.25 -5.50
C ILE A 124 -5.49 10.34 -6.62
N GLY A 125 -5.85 9.85 -7.81
CA GLY A 125 -5.01 9.94 -8.99
C GLY A 125 -4.84 11.38 -9.48
N GLY A 126 -3.63 11.74 -9.93
CA GLY A 126 -3.32 13.08 -10.46
C GLY A 126 -2.87 14.09 -9.40
N ALA A 127 -3.04 13.80 -8.11
CA ALA A 127 -2.64 14.68 -7.01
C ALA A 127 -1.22 14.42 -6.47
N GLY A 128 -0.29 13.95 -7.30
CA GLY A 128 1.02 13.45 -6.83
C GLY A 128 1.90 14.49 -6.12
N ALA A 129 1.84 15.76 -6.53
CA ALA A 129 2.56 16.84 -5.87
C ALA A 129 1.99 17.12 -4.46
N LEU A 130 0.65 17.16 -4.35
CA LEU A 130 -0.04 17.35 -3.07
C LEU A 130 0.20 16.17 -2.12
N LEU A 131 0.16 14.93 -2.62
CA LEU A 131 0.43 13.74 -1.81
C LEU A 131 1.87 13.72 -1.28
N ALA A 132 2.83 14.27 -2.03
CA ALA A 132 4.22 14.38 -1.57
C ALA A 132 4.37 15.32 -0.36
N GLU A 133 3.52 16.35 -0.20
CA GLU A 133 3.57 17.26 0.96
C GLU A 133 3.19 16.56 2.29
N ALA A 134 2.46 15.46 2.20
CA ALA A 134 2.12 14.62 3.35
C ALA A 134 3.28 13.73 3.81
N ILE A 135 4.29 13.50 2.96
CA ILE A 135 5.44 12.65 3.27
C ILE A 135 6.48 13.48 4.04
N LYS A 136 6.82 13.02 5.25
CA LYS A 136 7.75 13.73 6.14
C LYS A 136 9.18 13.21 6.08
N GLU A 137 9.35 11.94 5.70
CA GLU A 137 10.64 11.28 5.55
C GLU A 137 10.54 10.17 4.49
N ALA A 138 11.65 9.86 3.82
CA ALA A 138 11.74 8.79 2.83
C ALA A 138 13.13 8.14 2.89
N GLU A 139 13.15 6.80 2.98
CA GLU A 139 14.34 5.95 3.01
C GLU A 139 14.25 4.89 1.89
N VAL A 140 15.39 4.49 1.32
CA VAL A 140 15.50 3.54 0.19
C VAL A 140 16.43 2.40 0.52
#